data_AF-A0A2W4LPF2-F1
#
_entry.id   AF-A0A2W4LPF2-F1
#
_cell.length_a   1.000
_cell.length_b   1.000
_cell.length_c   1.000
_cell.angle_alpha   90.00
_cell.angle_beta   90.00
_cell.angle_gamma   90.00
#
_symmetry.space_group_name_H-M   'P 1'
#
loop_
_entity.id
_entity.type
_entity.pdbx_description
1 polymer ?
#
loop_
_entity_poly.entity_id
_entity_poly.type
_entity_poly.pdbx_seq_one_letter_code
_entity_poly.pdbx_strand_id
1 'polypeptide(L)'
;VHVAGADGGRPYDAVAVAVFDHGAAPPDVSDRVFRFNYLAERFSGGGLLALGFRRGTVPAAMTRLQAAVDAVPPELPAVAMDTAPAAILGALDDPLVAAQPDLLAANVGNFHCLAFHIVEGAIVGCFEHHTGELKPGQLERYLMQLGEGTISNREVFETSGHGALVLRPTPGSRPFLAVTGPRRGALRGAVLWEGAGPGVRPYMAVPHGDMMLAGCFGLLRAFAAHYPEHAAEIERALAE
;
A
#
# COMPACT_ATOMS: atom_id res chain seq x y z
N VAL A 1 14.96 -7.48 -10.48
CA VAL A 1 16.34 -7.20 -10.93
C VAL A 1 16.96 -8.53 -11.29
N HIS A 2 17.41 -8.69 -12.53
CA HIS A 2 18.13 -9.88 -12.97
C HIS A 2 19.60 -9.70 -12.61
N VAL A 3 20.09 -10.37 -11.57
CA VAL A 3 21.51 -10.71 -11.53
C VAL A 3 21.64 -11.95 -12.42
N ALA A 4 22.40 -11.84 -13.50
CA ALA A 4 22.69 -13.00 -14.32
C ALA A 4 23.63 -13.90 -13.54
N GLY A 5 23.08 -14.94 -12.90
CA GLY A 5 23.85 -16.05 -12.37
C GLY A 5 24.67 -16.68 -13.49
N ALA A 6 25.98 -16.46 -13.46
CA ALA A 6 26.94 -17.18 -14.28
C ALA A 6 27.04 -18.62 -13.77
N ASP A 7 26.02 -19.43 -14.05
CA ASP A 7 26.03 -20.89 -14.08
C ASP A 7 24.59 -21.35 -14.42
N GLY A 8 24.43 -22.18 -15.44
CA GLY A 8 23.15 -22.46 -16.09
C GLY A 8 22.09 -23.19 -15.25
N GLY A 9 21.51 -22.51 -14.25
CA GLY A 9 20.61 -23.15 -13.28
C GLY A 9 19.29 -22.43 -12.96
N ARG A 10 19.21 -21.08 -12.95
CA ARG A 10 17.95 -20.35 -12.67
C ARG A 10 18.08 -18.86 -13.05
N PRO A 11 17.00 -18.17 -13.51
CA PRO A 11 17.08 -16.79 -14.01
C PRO A 11 16.93 -15.69 -12.94
N TYR A 12 16.92 -16.03 -11.64
CA TYR A 12 16.74 -15.09 -10.53
C TYR A 12 17.37 -15.61 -9.23
N ASP A 13 17.86 -14.69 -8.40
CA ASP A 13 18.59 -14.97 -7.16
C ASP A 13 17.75 -14.69 -5.90
N ALA A 14 16.58 -14.07 -6.07
CA ALA A 14 15.66 -13.74 -4.99
C ALA A 14 14.22 -13.59 -5.51
N VAL A 15 13.25 -13.67 -4.60
CA VAL A 15 11.84 -13.50 -4.92
C VAL A 15 11.16 -12.51 -3.98
N ALA A 16 10.46 -11.53 -4.54
CA ALA A 16 9.51 -10.71 -3.80
C ALA A 16 8.10 -11.03 -4.31
N VAL A 17 7.16 -11.33 -3.41
CA VAL A 17 5.81 -11.78 -3.75
C VAL A 17 4.76 -10.95 -3.04
N ALA A 18 3.64 -10.66 -3.73
CA ALA A 18 2.50 -9.99 -3.11
C ALA A 18 1.24 -10.83 -3.19
N VAL A 19 0.50 -10.89 -2.08
CA VAL A 19 -0.85 -11.47 -2.00
C VAL A 19 -1.73 -10.64 -1.08
N PHE A 20 -3.02 -10.58 -1.35
CA PHE A 20 -3.96 -9.93 -0.44
C PHE A 20 -4.28 -10.84 0.75
N ASP A 21 -4.04 -10.35 1.96
CA ASP A 21 -4.25 -11.12 3.19
C ASP A 21 -4.90 -10.25 4.28
N HIS A 22 -6.18 -10.52 4.58
CA HIS A 22 -6.87 -9.89 5.70
C HIS A 22 -6.47 -10.51 7.05
N GLY A 23 -5.74 -11.63 7.03
CA GLY A 23 -5.40 -12.44 8.18
C GLY A 23 -6.52 -13.39 8.61
N ALA A 24 -6.14 -14.50 9.24
CA ALA A 24 -7.04 -15.49 9.82
C ALA A 24 -7.49 -15.00 11.20
N ALA A 25 -8.66 -14.34 11.25
CA ALA A 25 -9.23 -13.88 12.50
C ALA A 25 -9.60 -15.08 13.40
N PRO A 26 -9.49 -14.93 14.74
CA PRO A 26 -10.08 -15.86 15.68
C PRO A 26 -11.60 -16.03 15.45
N PRO A 27 -12.21 -17.17 15.82
CA PRO A 27 -13.62 -17.46 15.51
C PRO A 27 -14.66 -16.43 15.97
N ASP A 28 -14.34 -15.66 17.02
CA ASP A 28 -15.20 -14.64 17.63
C ASP A 28 -14.91 -13.20 17.13
N VAL A 29 -13.96 -13.04 16.21
CA VAL A 29 -13.54 -11.75 15.66
C VAL A 29 -13.87 -11.70 14.17
N SER A 30 -14.53 -10.62 13.72
CA SER A 30 -14.73 -10.40 12.30
C SER A 30 -13.38 -10.17 11.60
N ASP A 31 -13.17 -10.81 10.43
CA ASP A 31 -11.99 -10.59 9.58
C ASP A 31 -11.69 -9.11 9.33
N ARG A 32 -12.75 -8.30 9.17
CA ARG A 32 -12.65 -6.85 8.97
C ARG A 32 -12.05 -6.13 10.18
N VAL A 33 -12.51 -6.47 11.39
CA VAL A 33 -11.99 -5.92 12.65
C VAL A 33 -10.56 -6.41 12.88
N PHE A 34 -10.29 -7.69 12.65
CA PHE A 34 -8.96 -8.27 12.80
C PHE A 34 -7.94 -7.57 11.89
N ARG A 35 -8.25 -7.46 10.59
CA ARG A 35 -7.42 -6.78 9.60
C ARG A 35 -7.06 -5.37 10.05
N PHE A 36 -8.05 -4.63 10.53
CA PHE A 36 -7.86 -3.23 10.82
C PHE A 36 -7.07 -2.99 12.12
N ASN A 37 -7.27 -3.84 13.14
CA ASN A 37 -6.43 -3.87 14.34
C ASN A 37 -4.98 -4.23 14.00
N TYR A 38 -4.78 -5.21 13.12
CA TYR A 38 -3.45 -5.59 12.64
C TYR A 38 -2.76 -4.40 11.96
N LEU A 39 -3.44 -3.69 11.05
CA LEU A 39 -2.87 -2.50 10.41
C LEU A 39 -2.45 -1.45 11.44
N ALA A 40 -3.30 -1.19 12.44
CA ALA A 40 -3.00 -0.26 13.51
C ALA A 40 -1.72 -0.62 14.29
N GLU A 41 -1.52 -1.90 14.62
CA GLU A 41 -0.32 -2.39 15.30
C GLU A 41 0.95 -2.19 14.46
N ARG A 42 0.87 -2.38 13.14
CA ARG A 42 2.04 -2.30 12.26
C ARG A 42 2.53 -0.86 12.03
N PHE A 43 1.66 0.14 12.09
CA PHE A 43 2.04 1.52 11.78
C PHE A 43 2.91 2.19 12.83
N SER A 44 2.95 1.67 14.07
CA SER A 44 3.84 2.21 15.10
C SER A 44 5.35 1.97 14.84
N GLY A 45 5.74 1.20 13.81
CA GLY A 45 7.10 0.67 13.70
C GLY A 45 7.91 0.94 12.42
N GLY A 46 7.39 1.57 11.36
CA GLY A 46 8.20 1.77 10.14
C GLY A 46 7.50 2.12 8.83
N GLY A 47 6.32 2.74 8.87
CA GLY A 47 5.58 3.13 7.65
C GLY A 47 5.15 1.92 6.80
N LEU A 48 5.07 2.11 5.48
CA LEU A 48 4.62 1.04 4.55
C LEU A 48 5.57 -0.16 4.52
N LEU A 49 6.86 0.03 4.76
CA LEU A 49 7.86 -1.05 4.78
C LEU A 49 7.61 -2.06 5.91
N ALA A 50 6.96 -1.64 7.00
CA ALA A 50 6.55 -2.51 8.09
C ALA A 50 5.48 -3.55 7.70
N LEU A 51 4.88 -3.40 6.52
CA LEU A 51 3.92 -4.35 5.94
C LEU A 51 4.59 -5.39 5.01
N GLY A 52 5.90 -5.30 4.81
CA GLY A 52 6.72 -6.32 4.16
C GLY A 52 7.38 -7.25 5.19
N PHE A 53 7.53 -8.52 4.84
CA PHE A 53 8.03 -9.57 5.72
C PHE A 53 9.08 -10.44 5.02
N ARG A 54 10.23 -10.60 5.65
CA ARG A 54 11.17 -11.66 5.28
C ARG A 54 10.57 -13.03 5.58
N ARG A 55 11.05 -14.06 4.90
CA ARG A 55 10.83 -15.45 5.31
C ARG A 55 11.12 -15.63 6.80
N GLY A 56 10.22 -16.34 7.49
CA GLY A 56 10.31 -16.60 8.93
C GLY A 56 9.87 -15.44 9.83
N THR A 57 9.51 -14.29 9.27
CA THR A 57 9.01 -13.12 10.02
C THR A 57 7.55 -12.79 9.75
N VAL A 58 6.90 -13.54 8.85
CA VAL A 58 5.47 -13.39 8.55
C VAL A 58 4.66 -13.74 9.81
N PRO A 59 3.72 -12.87 10.25
CA PRO A 59 2.87 -13.18 11.39
C PRO A 59 2.03 -14.43 11.13
N ALA A 60 1.87 -15.30 12.13
CA ALA A 60 1.17 -16.57 11.98
C ALA A 60 -0.29 -16.43 11.48
N ALA A 61 -0.94 -15.30 11.79
CA ALA A 61 -2.29 -15.01 11.31
C ALA A 61 -2.33 -14.67 9.82
N MET A 62 -1.23 -14.27 9.19
CA MET A 62 -1.15 -13.93 7.76
C MET A 62 -0.92 -15.18 6.92
N THR A 63 -1.92 -16.06 6.90
CA THR A 63 -1.81 -17.40 6.32
C THR A 63 -1.55 -17.43 4.82
N ARG A 64 -2.06 -16.45 4.05
CA ARG A 64 -1.81 -16.36 2.60
C ARG A 64 -0.42 -15.83 2.32
N LEU A 65 0.04 -14.83 3.09
CA LEU A 65 1.42 -14.36 2.99
C LEU A 65 2.40 -15.49 3.34
N GLN A 66 2.10 -16.27 4.39
CA GLN A 66 2.89 -17.43 4.79
C GLN A 66 2.97 -18.46 3.65
N ALA A 67 1.81 -18.85 3.09
CA ALA A 67 1.76 -19.78 1.97
C ALA A 67 2.52 -19.27 0.73
N ALA A 68 2.44 -17.97 0.43
CA ALA A 68 3.15 -17.36 -0.70
C ALA A 68 4.67 -17.42 -0.53
N VAL A 69 5.18 -17.16 0.68
CA VAL A 69 6.62 -17.26 0.98
C VAL A 69 7.07 -18.72 1.00
N ASP A 70 6.28 -19.63 1.55
CA ASP A 70 6.63 -21.06 1.63
C ASP A 70 6.69 -21.73 0.25
N ALA A 71 5.98 -21.19 -0.74
CA ALA A 71 6.08 -21.62 -2.13
C ALA A 71 7.38 -21.21 -2.84
N VAL A 72 8.12 -20.23 -2.30
CA VAL A 72 9.43 -19.82 -2.85
C VAL A 72 10.47 -20.87 -2.44
N PRO A 73 11.40 -21.26 -3.35
CA PRO A 73 12.49 -22.18 -3.01
C PRO A 73 13.22 -21.79 -1.71
N PRO A 74 13.46 -22.73 -0.79
CA PRO A 74 13.97 -22.43 0.55
C PRO A 74 15.38 -21.81 0.56
N GLU A 75 16.17 -22.07 -0.49
CA GLU A 75 17.51 -21.51 -0.67
C GLU A 75 17.51 -20.04 -1.12
N LEU A 76 16.38 -19.50 -1.57
CA LEU A 76 16.29 -18.13 -2.07
C LEU A 76 15.79 -17.17 -0.97
N PRO A 77 16.43 -15.99 -0.84
CA PRO A 77 15.87 -14.85 -0.14
C PRO A 77 14.45 -14.53 -0.62
N ALA A 78 13.55 -14.26 0.33
CA ALA A 78 12.15 -14.01 0.03
C ALA A 78 11.56 -12.91 0.89
N VAL A 79 10.81 -12.00 0.25
CA VAL A 79 9.94 -11.03 0.91
C VAL A 79 8.51 -11.21 0.45
N ALA A 80 7.56 -11.22 1.38
CA ALA A 80 6.15 -11.10 1.08
C ALA A 80 5.56 -9.79 1.60
N MET A 81 4.62 -9.23 0.85
CA MET A 81 3.91 -8.01 1.20
C MET A 81 2.46 -8.08 0.74
N ASP A 82 1.58 -7.34 1.39
CA ASP A 82 0.23 -7.18 0.86
C ASP A 82 0.23 -6.37 -0.45
N THR A 83 -0.57 -6.81 -1.41
CA THR A 83 -0.73 -6.21 -2.74
C THR A 83 -1.00 -4.71 -2.75
N ALA A 84 -1.93 -4.21 -1.93
CA ALA A 84 -2.28 -2.80 -1.95
C ALA A 84 -1.20 -1.90 -1.33
N PRO A 85 -0.62 -2.25 -0.16
CA PRO A 85 0.59 -1.61 0.35
C PRO A 85 1.77 -1.65 -0.62
N ALA A 86 2.01 -2.78 -1.31
CA ALA A 86 3.08 -2.87 -2.31
C ALA A 86 2.84 -1.90 -3.47
N ALA A 87 1.62 -1.82 -4.00
CA ALA A 87 1.28 -0.88 -5.06
C ALA A 87 1.48 0.58 -4.63
N ILE A 88 1.13 0.92 -3.40
CA ILE A 88 1.31 2.27 -2.85
C ILE A 88 2.78 2.58 -2.62
N LEU A 89 3.54 1.63 -2.05
CA LEU A 89 4.97 1.78 -1.86
C LEU A 89 5.70 2.04 -3.19
N GLY A 90 5.35 1.31 -4.26
CA GLY A 90 5.94 1.58 -5.57
C GLY A 90 5.42 2.86 -6.23
N ALA A 91 4.20 3.31 -5.92
CA ALA A 91 3.73 4.63 -6.36
C ALA A 91 4.55 5.79 -5.77
N LEU A 92 5.25 5.57 -4.64
CA LEU A 92 6.17 6.55 -4.07
C LEU A 92 7.46 6.72 -4.90
N ASP A 93 7.74 5.84 -5.87
CA ASP A 93 8.86 6.03 -6.80
C ASP A 93 8.55 7.06 -7.89
N ASP A 94 7.29 7.48 -8.04
CA ASP A 94 6.93 8.59 -8.92
C ASP A 94 7.49 9.91 -8.34
N PRO A 95 8.36 10.65 -9.06
CA PRO A 95 9.03 11.83 -8.51
C PRO A 95 8.07 12.93 -8.02
N LEU A 96 6.90 13.06 -8.64
CA LEU A 96 5.91 14.04 -8.19
C LEU A 96 5.23 13.61 -6.90
N VAL A 97 5.04 12.30 -6.70
CA VAL A 97 4.48 11.73 -5.47
C VAL A 97 5.51 11.78 -4.34
N ALA A 98 6.76 11.41 -4.62
CA ALA A 98 7.87 11.37 -3.66
C ALA A 98 8.17 12.76 -3.05
N ALA A 99 7.96 13.82 -3.81
CA ALA A 99 8.22 15.20 -3.39
C ALA A 99 7.18 15.76 -2.40
N GLN A 100 6.10 15.02 -2.09
CA GLN A 100 4.99 15.55 -1.30
C GLN A 100 5.16 15.23 0.19
N PRO A 101 5.32 16.25 1.05
CA PRO A 101 5.40 16.04 2.50
C PRO A 101 4.03 15.70 3.12
N ASP A 102 2.92 16.03 2.45
CA ASP A 102 1.55 15.75 2.90
C ASP A 102 0.78 15.04 1.77
N LEU A 103 0.60 13.73 1.90
CA LEU A 103 0.22 12.81 0.82
C LEU A 103 -0.93 11.89 1.23
N LEU A 104 -1.99 11.85 0.42
CA LEU A 104 -2.91 10.72 0.35
C LEU A 104 -2.48 9.81 -0.79
N ALA A 105 -2.11 8.58 -0.47
CA ALA A 105 -1.80 7.58 -1.47
C ALA A 105 -2.89 6.50 -1.45
N ALA A 106 -3.63 6.37 -2.56
CA ALA A 106 -4.76 5.47 -2.68
C ALA A 106 -4.52 4.42 -3.76
N ASN A 107 -4.62 3.13 -3.41
CA ASN A 107 -4.76 2.04 -4.36
C ASN A 107 -6.23 1.71 -4.53
N VAL A 108 -6.80 1.99 -5.70
CA VAL A 108 -8.16 1.59 -6.06
C VAL A 108 -8.08 0.28 -6.82
N GLY A 109 -8.06 -0.81 -6.06
CA GLY A 109 -7.99 -2.19 -6.56
C GLY A 109 -9.32 -2.69 -7.11
N ASN A 110 -9.31 -3.89 -7.69
CA ASN A 110 -10.52 -4.53 -8.22
C ASN A 110 -11.52 -4.88 -7.12
N PHE A 111 -11.04 -5.42 -5.99
CA PHE A 111 -11.88 -5.85 -4.88
C PHE A 111 -11.78 -4.94 -3.66
N HIS A 112 -10.63 -4.29 -3.45
CA HIS A 112 -10.38 -3.43 -2.30
C HIS A 112 -9.81 -2.09 -2.73
N CYS A 113 -10.28 -1.04 -2.07
CA CYS A 113 -9.66 0.27 -2.06
C CYS A 113 -8.99 0.47 -0.70
N LEU A 114 -7.69 0.75 -0.71
CA LEU A 114 -6.90 1.05 0.47
C LEU A 114 -6.24 2.41 0.24
N ALA A 115 -6.35 3.30 1.21
CA ALA A 115 -5.68 4.60 1.16
C ALA A 115 -4.94 4.88 2.47
N PHE A 116 -3.78 5.52 2.34
CA PHE A 116 -2.97 6.00 3.46
C PHE A 116 -2.85 7.51 3.41
N HIS A 117 -2.95 8.16 4.56
CA HIS A 117 -2.48 9.52 4.77
C HIS A 117 -1.07 9.46 5.36
N ILE A 118 -0.13 10.05 4.66
CA ILE A 118 1.30 10.05 4.98
C ILE A 118 1.74 11.51 5.11
N VAL A 119 2.31 11.85 6.27
CA VAL A 119 2.83 13.19 6.57
C VAL A 119 4.28 13.05 7.01
N GLU A 120 5.20 13.70 6.30
CA GLU A 120 6.65 13.64 6.54
C GLU A 120 7.15 12.18 6.62
N GLY A 121 6.65 11.33 5.72
CA GLY A 121 6.98 9.90 5.65
C GLY A 121 6.29 9.01 6.69
N ALA A 122 5.57 9.57 7.67
CA ALA A 122 4.84 8.82 8.69
C ALA A 122 3.37 8.62 8.29
N ILE A 123 2.86 7.39 8.43
CA ILE A 123 1.43 7.11 8.26
C ILE A 123 0.68 7.75 9.44
N VAL A 124 -0.25 8.65 9.15
CA VAL A 124 -1.10 9.32 10.14
C VAL A 124 -2.55 8.84 10.11
N GLY A 125 -2.93 8.10 9.08
CA GLY A 125 -4.22 7.44 8.99
C GLY A 125 -4.33 6.52 7.78
N CYS A 126 -5.34 5.67 7.76
CA CYS A 126 -5.71 4.87 6.60
C CYS A 126 -7.19 4.50 6.62
N PHE A 127 -7.70 4.04 5.48
CA PHE A 127 -8.94 3.26 5.45
C PHE A 127 -8.87 2.17 4.40
N GLU A 128 -9.65 1.11 4.61
CA GLU A 128 -9.82 0.02 3.66
C GLU A 128 -11.31 -0.27 3.43
N HIS A 129 -11.72 -0.38 2.16
CA HIS A 129 -13.10 -0.63 1.76
C HIS A 129 -13.18 -1.62 0.60
N HIS A 130 -14.27 -2.41 0.52
CA HIS A 130 -14.54 -3.19 -0.69
C HIS A 130 -14.87 -2.24 -1.85
N THR A 131 -14.13 -2.31 -2.95
CA THR A 131 -14.29 -1.39 -4.09
C THR A 131 -15.69 -1.51 -4.71
N GLY A 132 -16.23 -2.72 -4.81
CA GLY A 132 -17.56 -2.97 -5.41
C GLY A 132 -18.74 -2.42 -4.58
N GLU A 133 -18.51 -2.13 -3.31
CA GLU A 133 -19.54 -1.65 -2.37
C GLU A 133 -19.55 -0.12 -2.24
N LEU A 134 -18.58 0.57 -2.84
CA LEU A 134 -18.50 2.03 -2.82
C LEU A 134 -19.61 2.65 -3.68
N LYS A 135 -20.41 3.51 -3.06
CA LYS A 135 -21.44 4.32 -3.74
C LYS A 135 -20.81 5.54 -4.44
N PRO A 136 -21.47 6.12 -5.44
CA PRO A 136 -21.01 7.36 -6.08
C PRO A 136 -20.69 8.47 -5.06
N GLY A 137 -19.53 9.12 -5.21
CA GLY A 137 -19.07 10.18 -4.33
C GLY A 137 -18.56 9.71 -2.95
N GLN A 138 -18.69 8.42 -2.62
CA GLN A 138 -18.32 7.92 -1.29
C GLN A 138 -16.81 7.84 -1.12
N LEU A 139 -16.10 7.42 -2.17
CA LEU A 139 -14.65 7.35 -2.13
C LEU A 139 -14.03 8.74 -1.95
N GLU A 140 -14.54 9.75 -2.66
CA GLU A 140 -14.12 11.13 -2.56
C GLU A 140 -14.35 11.68 -1.14
N ARG A 141 -15.52 11.41 -0.55
CA ARG A 141 -15.80 11.77 0.84
C ARG A 141 -14.81 11.13 1.82
N TYR A 142 -14.58 9.83 1.70
CA TYR A 142 -13.62 9.12 2.55
C TYR A 142 -12.19 9.63 2.39
N LEU A 143 -11.76 9.97 1.17
CA LEU A 143 -10.44 10.56 0.95
C LEU A 143 -10.31 11.95 1.57
N MET A 144 -11.34 12.81 1.44
CA MET A 144 -11.34 14.12 2.11
C MET A 144 -11.29 13.97 3.64
N GLN A 145 -12.16 13.12 4.21
CA GLN A 145 -12.19 12.88 5.65
C GLN A 145 -10.91 12.24 6.16
N LEU A 146 -10.28 11.36 5.37
CA LEU A 146 -8.99 10.78 5.71
C LEU A 146 -7.91 11.87 5.76
N GLY A 147 -7.85 12.76 4.77
CA GLY A 147 -6.90 13.87 4.75
C GLY A 147 -7.08 14.86 5.90
N GLU A 148 -8.32 15.10 6.35
CA GLU A 148 -8.60 15.93 7.51
C GLU A 148 -8.42 15.20 8.86
N GLY A 149 -8.25 13.87 8.83
CA GLY A 149 -8.24 13.03 10.03
C GLY A 149 -9.60 12.97 10.74
N THR A 150 -10.70 13.15 10.02
CA THR A 150 -12.08 13.11 10.53
C THR A 150 -12.82 11.82 10.20
N ILE A 151 -12.24 10.97 9.33
CA ILE A 151 -12.83 9.66 8.99
C ILE A 151 -12.93 8.77 10.22
N SER A 152 -14.09 8.14 10.38
CA SER A 152 -14.40 7.26 11.50
C SER A 152 -14.42 5.79 11.07
N ASN A 153 -13.99 4.90 11.96
CA ASN A 153 -14.09 3.46 11.69
C ASN A 153 -15.54 3.04 11.43
N ARG A 154 -16.49 3.59 12.20
CA ARG A 154 -17.91 3.25 12.13
C ARG A 154 -18.49 3.51 10.74
N GLU A 155 -18.25 4.68 10.16
CA GLU A 155 -18.85 5.02 8.85
C GLU A 155 -18.34 4.12 7.73
N VAL A 156 -17.06 3.75 7.76
CA VAL A 156 -16.47 2.83 6.79
C VAL A 156 -17.02 1.42 7.00
N PHE A 157 -17.06 0.95 8.25
CA PHE A 157 -17.49 -0.41 8.59
C PHE A 157 -18.98 -0.66 8.28
N GLU A 158 -19.84 0.31 8.58
CA GLU A 158 -21.29 0.24 8.35
C GLU A 158 -21.67 0.24 6.85
N THR A 159 -20.75 0.64 5.97
CA THR A 159 -20.96 0.62 4.52
C THR A 159 -20.22 -0.51 3.81
N SER A 160 -20.00 -1.63 4.50
CA SER A 160 -19.26 -2.79 3.99
C SER A 160 -17.76 -2.57 3.84
N GLY A 161 -17.15 -1.55 4.45
CA GLY A 161 -15.70 -1.40 4.52
C GLY A 161 -15.07 -2.28 5.60
N HIS A 162 -13.73 -2.39 5.57
CA HIS A 162 -12.95 -3.06 6.62
C HIS A 162 -12.77 -2.16 7.84
N GLY A 163 -12.49 -0.88 7.62
CA GLY A 163 -12.39 0.12 8.68
C GLY A 163 -11.58 1.36 8.28
N ALA A 164 -11.50 2.30 9.23
CA ALA A 164 -10.69 3.52 9.11
C ALA A 164 -9.99 3.86 10.44
N LEU A 165 -8.74 4.34 10.33
CA LEU A 165 -7.82 4.62 11.43
C LEU A 165 -7.32 6.03 11.25
N VAL A 166 -7.42 6.81 12.32
CA VAL A 166 -6.72 8.09 12.43
C VAL A 166 -5.77 7.96 13.61
N LEU A 167 -4.47 7.93 13.32
CA LEU A 167 -3.40 7.91 14.31
C LEU A 167 -3.10 9.33 14.80
N ARG A 168 -3.15 10.30 13.88
CA ARG A 168 -2.94 11.71 14.17
C ARG A 168 -3.90 12.56 13.32
N PRO A 169 -4.83 13.31 13.93
CA PRO A 169 -5.71 14.22 13.20
C PRO A 169 -4.94 15.36 12.53
N THR A 170 -5.44 15.82 11.38
CA THR A 170 -4.83 16.83 10.51
C THR A 170 -5.89 17.82 10.02
N PRO A 171 -6.57 18.54 10.93
CA PRO A 171 -7.73 19.35 10.58
C PRO A 171 -7.38 20.41 9.52
N GLY A 172 -8.17 20.45 8.45
CA GLY A 172 -7.99 21.38 7.34
C GLY A 172 -6.85 21.05 6.37
N SER A 173 -6.15 19.93 6.55
CA SER A 173 -5.16 19.44 5.59
C SER A 173 -5.83 19.10 4.25
N ARG A 174 -5.11 19.41 3.17
CA ARG A 174 -5.53 19.20 1.77
C ARG A 174 -4.39 18.51 1.03
N PRO A 175 -4.07 17.27 1.42
CA PRO A 175 -2.88 16.57 0.96
C PRO A 175 -2.89 16.38 -0.56
N PHE A 176 -1.71 16.24 -1.14
CA PHE A 176 -1.60 15.77 -2.51
C PHE A 176 -2.25 14.38 -2.61
N LEU A 177 -3.11 14.13 -3.59
CA LEU A 177 -3.74 12.82 -3.77
C LEU A 177 -3.09 12.07 -4.92
N ALA A 178 -2.29 11.05 -4.61
CA ALA A 178 -1.77 10.09 -5.57
C ALA A 178 -2.65 8.84 -5.63
N VAL A 179 -3.01 8.42 -6.84
CA VAL A 179 -3.90 7.26 -7.09
C VAL A 179 -3.21 6.25 -8.00
N THR A 180 -3.23 5.00 -7.56
CA THR A 180 -2.81 3.82 -8.33
C THR A 180 -3.91 2.75 -8.35
N GLY A 181 -3.66 1.65 -9.06
CA GLY A 181 -4.54 0.50 -9.12
C GLY A 181 -5.47 0.46 -10.35
N PRO A 182 -6.00 -0.73 -10.68
CA PRO A 182 -6.75 -0.97 -11.91
C PRO A 182 -8.08 -0.21 -11.99
N ARG A 183 -8.68 0.16 -10.85
CA ARG A 183 -9.96 0.89 -10.78
C ARG A 183 -9.78 2.39 -10.54
N ARG A 184 -8.55 2.93 -10.63
CA ARG A 184 -8.25 4.37 -10.45
C ARG A 184 -9.07 5.31 -11.33
N GLY A 185 -9.60 4.81 -12.45
CA GLY A 185 -10.53 5.54 -13.31
C GLY A 185 -11.79 6.05 -12.57
N ALA A 186 -12.17 5.43 -11.45
CA ALA A 186 -13.26 5.88 -10.60
C ALA A 186 -13.05 7.31 -10.05
N LEU A 187 -11.80 7.74 -9.88
CA LEU A 187 -11.45 9.08 -9.42
C LEU A 187 -11.08 10.03 -10.57
N ARG A 188 -11.20 9.60 -11.83
CA ARG A 188 -10.87 10.45 -12.97
C ARG A 188 -11.85 11.62 -13.05
N GLY A 189 -11.31 12.84 -12.99
CA GLY A 189 -12.12 14.06 -13.06
C GLY A 189 -12.75 14.48 -11.73
N ALA A 190 -12.56 13.71 -10.66
CA ALA A 190 -12.99 14.11 -9.33
C ALA A 190 -12.29 15.41 -8.90
N VAL A 191 -13.00 16.17 -8.08
CA VAL A 191 -12.50 17.37 -7.40
C VAL A 191 -12.80 17.16 -5.93
N LEU A 192 -11.74 17.03 -5.11
CA LEU A 192 -11.91 16.75 -3.68
C LEU A 192 -12.04 18.06 -2.90
N TRP A 193 -11.12 18.98 -3.08
CA TRP A 193 -11.12 20.25 -2.34
C TRP A 193 -11.47 21.42 -3.26
N GLU A 194 -12.14 22.44 -2.72
CA GLU A 194 -12.39 23.68 -3.43
C GLU A 194 -11.11 24.52 -3.58
N GLY A 195 -11.04 25.30 -4.67
CA GLY A 195 -9.95 26.24 -4.95
C GLY A 195 -8.87 25.68 -5.89
N ALA A 196 -7.64 26.16 -5.71
CA ALA A 196 -6.47 25.76 -6.47
C ALA A 196 -5.42 25.18 -5.53
N GLY A 197 -4.80 24.07 -5.93
CA GLY A 197 -3.77 23.40 -5.13
C GLY A 197 -3.53 21.97 -5.59
N PRO A 198 -2.40 21.37 -5.20
CA PRO A 198 -2.00 20.03 -5.64
C PRO A 198 -2.99 18.93 -5.23
N GLY A 199 -3.66 19.06 -4.09
CA GLY A 199 -4.67 18.09 -3.66
C GLY A 199 -5.95 18.14 -4.48
N VAL A 200 -6.33 19.30 -5.03
CA VAL A 200 -7.68 19.55 -5.59
C VAL A 200 -8.14 18.45 -6.56
N ARG A 201 -7.22 17.90 -7.36
CA ARG A 201 -7.50 16.83 -8.30
C ARG A 201 -6.61 15.62 -8.02
N PRO A 202 -7.14 14.39 -8.17
CA PRO A 202 -6.33 13.19 -8.10
C PRO A 202 -5.23 13.18 -9.15
N TYR A 203 -4.00 12.93 -8.72
CA TYR A 203 -2.87 12.62 -9.58
C TYR A 203 -2.80 11.11 -9.80
N MET A 204 -2.65 10.69 -11.05
CA MET A 204 -2.54 9.28 -11.41
C MET A 204 -1.06 8.91 -11.41
N ALA A 205 -0.61 8.20 -10.37
CA ALA A 205 0.80 7.85 -10.22
C ALA A 205 1.25 6.90 -11.35
N VAL A 206 2.42 7.17 -11.91
CA VAL A 206 3.02 6.38 -13.00
C VAL A 206 4.51 6.16 -12.70
N PRO A 207 4.84 5.42 -11.61
CA PRO A 207 6.23 5.14 -11.27
C PRO A 207 6.92 4.42 -12.43
N HIS A 208 8.12 4.87 -12.79
CA HIS A 208 8.92 4.32 -13.89
C HIS A 208 8.18 4.22 -15.23
N GLY A 209 7.17 5.07 -15.46
CA GLY A 209 6.40 5.07 -16.69
C GLY A 209 5.31 3.99 -16.79
N ASP A 210 5.14 3.12 -15.79
CA ASP A 210 4.11 2.07 -15.81
C ASP A 210 3.40 1.85 -14.47
N MET A 211 2.15 2.34 -14.39
CA MET A 211 1.27 2.15 -13.24
C MET A 211 0.93 0.68 -12.97
N MET A 212 0.85 -0.16 -14.02
CA MET A 212 0.53 -1.59 -13.86
C MET A 212 1.62 -2.35 -13.09
N LEU A 213 2.85 -1.81 -13.09
CA LEU A 213 4.00 -2.37 -12.40
C LEU A 213 4.28 -1.73 -11.03
N ALA A 214 3.45 -0.77 -10.58
CA ALA A 214 3.62 -0.12 -9.28
C ALA A 214 3.80 -1.13 -8.12
N GLY A 215 3.02 -2.21 -8.10
CA GLY A 215 3.18 -3.27 -7.10
C GLY A 215 4.54 -3.97 -7.16
N CYS A 216 5.07 -4.22 -8.37
CA CYS A 216 6.38 -4.82 -8.56
C CYS A 216 7.51 -3.91 -8.07
N PHE A 217 7.43 -2.60 -8.34
CA PHE A 217 8.42 -1.64 -7.84
C PHE A 217 8.39 -1.53 -6.33
N GLY A 218 7.20 -1.51 -5.71
CA GLY A 218 7.09 -1.52 -4.26
C GLY A 218 7.62 -2.80 -3.63
N LEU A 219 7.43 -3.95 -4.27
CA LEU A 219 8.05 -5.21 -3.85
C LEU A 219 9.58 -5.15 -3.90
N LEU A 220 10.17 -4.54 -4.94
CA LEU A 220 11.61 -4.33 -5.01
C LEU A 220 12.12 -3.41 -3.90
N ARG A 221 11.40 -2.32 -3.59
CA ARG A 221 11.72 -1.42 -2.47
C ARG A 221 11.63 -2.15 -1.12
N ALA A 222 10.58 -2.93 -0.91
CA ALA A 222 10.43 -3.76 0.28
C ALA A 222 11.59 -4.76 0.38
N PHE A 223 11.95 -5.41 -0.74
CA PHE A 223 13.07 -6.34 -0.78
C PHE A 223 14.39 -5.65 -0.41
N ALA A 224 14.71 -4.50 -1.01
CA ALA A 224 15.92 -3.74 -0.69
C ALA A 224 16.00 -3.35 0.80
N ALA A 225 14.89 -2.91 1.40
CA ALA A 225 14.84 -2.58 2.82
C ALA A 225 15.03 -3.83 3.72
N HIS A 226 14.52 -4.97 3.27
CA HIS A 226 14.61 -6.25 3.97
C HIS A 226 15.86 -7.07 3.59
N TYR A 227 16.67 -6.69 2.63
CA TYR A 227 17.94 -7.36 2.33
C TYR A 227 18.94 -6.28 1.90
N PRO A 228 19.52 -5.53 2.86
CA PRO A 228 20.36 -4.36 2.58
C PRO A 228 21.58 -4.66 1.69
N GLU A 229 22.07 -5.90 1.71
CA GLU A 229 23.13 -6.39 0.83
C GLU A 229 22.77 -6.29 -0.67
N HIS A 230 21.48 -6.29 -1.02
CA HIS A 230 20.97 -6.14 -2.39
C HIS A 230 20.47 -4.73 -2.70
N ALA A 231 20.41 -3.82 -1.71
CA ALA A 231 19.77 -2.52 -1.85
C ALA A 231 20.41 -1.66 -2.95
N ALA A 232 21.74 -1.52 -2.93
CA ALA A 232 22.47 -0.66 -3.88
C ALA A 232 22.28 -1.09 -5.35
N GLU A 233 22.13 -2.39 -5.61
CA GLU A 233 21.85 -2.89 -6.95
C GLU A 233 20.41 -2.58 -7.36
N ILE A 234 19.45 -2.85 -6.48
CA ILE A 234 18.03 -2.60 -6.74
C ILE A 234 17.78 -1.11 -6.97
N GLU A 235 18.35 -0.26 -6.13
CA GLU A 235 18.23 1.19 -6.25
C GLU A 235 18.81 1.72 -7.55
N ARG A 236 19.97 1.21 -7.97
CA ARG A 236 20.55 1.57 -9.27
C ARG A 236 19.64 1.16 -10.42
N ALA A 237 19.11 -0.06 -10.41
CA ALA A 237 18.20 -0.54 -11.45
C ALA A 237 16.86 0.22 -11.51
N LEU A 238 16.40 0.79 -10.38
CA LEU A 238 15.21 1.64 -10.32
C LEU A 238 15.50 3.11 -10.64
N ALA A 239 16.76 3.51 -10.82
CA ALA A 239 17.14 4.88 -11.17
C ALA A 239 17.37 5.07 -12.67
N GLU A 240 17.44 3.97 -13.44
CA GLU A 240 17.59 3.92 -14.89
C GLU A 240 16.25 4.10 -15.62
#